data_AF-A0A7Y6AC54-F1
#
_entry.id   AF-A0A7Y6AC54-F1
#
_cell.length_a   1.000
_cell.length_b   1.000
_cell.length_c   1.000
_cell.angle_alpha   90.00
_cell.angle_beta   90.00
_cell.angle_gamma   90.00
#
_symmetry.space_group_name_H-M   'P 1'
#
loop_
_entity.id
_entity.type
_entity.pdbx_description
1 polymer ?
#
loop_
_entity_poly.entity_id
_entity_poly.type
_entity_poly.pdbx_seq_one_letter_code
_entity_poly.pdbx_strand_id
1 'polypeptide(L)'
;MNLTQQPRPGAQSTAGMTEAEREQAALIARRQVEKLYEEVWGIFVDAARSAASYRSSVGYADNRLDKDLEDVLNDPRARTSPEGLAQQDAARAKHRELVERARAGLDKDAAQLAAEVAQLEPKLPPEMARWDSPSWATWRAPEQTALAMRLGDLHLPENPQLRIPMVLRLPIERGLWIDSGATGLEDDTAGLATEAVRARSTELAVTLTARMMAAFPVGHLKLHIVDPEGKGAAASPFAPLAASGLLVGTAATTAPDVAGLMSRMMDRVELARMALESGATDALPEHIDFSRQLLVVHGFPYAFDDRTVTQLRHLVEEGPRVGVHVIVVGSRDDSLSFGPLLDPLWRAMLRLTPIPEDHIADPWVGHAWTYTPDLPSDGTGVTQTLLGWVASSAAEGS
;
A
#
# COMPACT_ATOMS: atom_id res chain seq x y z
N MET A 1 -1.05 -22.38 5.34
CA MET A 1 -0.53 -23.07 6.55
C MET A 1 -0.13 -21.96 7.51
N ASN A 2 -0.66 -21.95 8.73
CA ASN A 2 -0.69 -20.76 9.57
C ASN A 2 0.70 -20.45 10.18
N LEU A 3 1.20 -19.22 9.94
CA LEU A 3 2.48 -18.71 10.47
C LEU A 3 2.61 -18.85 11.99
N THR A 4 1.50 -18.78 12.72
CA THR A 4 1.46 -18.92 14.18
C THR A 4 1.85 -20.30 14.71
N GLN A 5 1.84 -21.34 13.86
CA GLN A 5 2.18 -22.72 14.24
C GLN A 5 3.59 -23.14 13.81
N GLN A 6 4.34 -22.26 13.14
CA GLN A 6 5.64 -22.61 12.60
C GLN A 6 6.76 -22.24 13.57
N PRO A 7 7.69 -23.16 13.90
CA PRO A 7 8.89 -22.81 14.65
C PRO A 7 9.71 -21.79 13.84
N ARG A 8 10.47 -20.94 14.55
CA ARG A 8 11.40 -20.00 13.91
C ARG A 8 12.20 -20.74 12.85
N PRO A 9 12.29 -20.24 11.61
CA PRO A 9 12.95 -21.03 10.60
C PRO A 9 14.46 -21.06 10.88
N GLY A 10 15.10 -22.22 10.72
CA GLY A 10 16.51 -22.43 11.10
C GLY A 10 17.52 -21.87 10.08
N ALA A 11 18.61 -21.26 10.56
CA ALA A 11 19.67 -20.75 9.69
C ALA A 11 20.24 -21.88 8.80
N GLN A 12 20.15 -21.75 7.48
CA GLN A 12 20.96 -22.57 6.59
C GLN A 12 22.38 -22.04 6.65
N SER A 13 23.32 -22.93 6.96
CA SER A 13 24.73 -22.58 7.09
C SER A 13 25.32 -22.26 5.72
N THR A 14 25.72 -21.01 5.51
CA THR A 14 26.62 -20.60 4.41
C THR A 14 28.09 -20.93 4.73
N ALA A 15 28.34 -21.72 5.78
CA ALA A 15 29.70 -22.09 6.20
C ALA A 15 30.43 -22.77 5.05
N GLY A 16 31.49 -22.11 4.56
CA GLY A 16 32.32 -22.58 3.45
C GLY A 16 32.30 -21.68 2.21
N MET A 17 31.36 -20.73 2.09
CA MET A 17 31.36 -19.77 0.97
C MET A 17 32.35 -18.63 1.20
N THR A 18 33.16 -18.35 0.18
CA THR A 18 33.98 -17.13 0.10
C THR A 18 33.09 -15.88 0.04
N GLU A 19 33.65 -14.73 0.40
CA GLU A 19 32.92 -13.46 0.35
C GLU A 19 32.40 -13.12 -1.06
N ALA A 20 33.23 -13.37 -2.08
CA ALA A 20 32.86 -13.18 -3.48
C ALA A 20 31.70 -14.08 -3.93
N GLU A 21 31.64 -15.33 -3.44
CA GLU A 21 30.53 -16.24 -3.74
C GLU A 21 29.23 -15.78 -3.06
N ARG A 22 29.30 -15.22 -1.84
CA ARG A 22 28.14 -14.65 -1.15
C ARG A 22 27.61 -13.40 -1.86
N GLU A 23 28.50 -12.49 -2.23
CA GLU A 23 28.14 -11.28 -2.96
C GLU A 23 27.49 -11.61 -4.32
N GLN A 24 28.06 -12.57 -5.06
CA GLN A 24 27.50 -13.02 -6.32
C GLN A 24 26.13 -13.69 -6.15
N ALA A 25 25.95 -14.52 -5.12
CA ALA A 25 24.66 -15.14 -4.81
C ALA A 25 23.59 -14.10 -4.45
N ALA A 26 23.96 -13.09 -3.63
CA ALA A 26 23.07 -11.98 -3.27
C ALA A 26 22.67 -11.16 -4.50
N LEU A 27 23.60 -10.89 -5.43
CA LEU A 27 23.31 -10.19 -6.68
C LEU A 27 22.33 -10.98 -7.57
N ILE A 28 22.50 -12.30 -7.67
CA ILE A 28 21.60 -13.18 -8.43
C ILE A 28 20.20 -13.18 -7.80
N ALA A 29 20.11 -13.34 -6.48
CA ALA A 29 18.83 -13.30 -5.76
C ALA A 29 18.12 -11.95 -5.95
N ARG A 30 18.86 -10.84 -5.87
CA ARG A 30 18.33 -9.50 -6.09
C ARG A 30 17.77 -9.33 -7.51
N ARG A 31 18.50 -9.74 -8.55
CA ARG A 31 18.00 -9.69 -9.93
C ARG A 31 16.75 -10.54 -10.13
N GLN A 32 16.66 -11.68 -9.45
CA GLN A 32 15.47 -12.52 -9.49
C GLN A 32 14.26 -11.80 -8.89
N VAL A 33 14.43 -11.11 -7.76
CA VAL A 33 13.37 -10.29 -7.14
C VAL A 33 13.01 -9.10 -8.02
N GLU A 34 13.99 -8.44 -8.66
CA GLU A 34 13.74 -7.37 -9.64
C GLU A 34 12.88 -7.86 -10.80
N LYS A 35 13.21 -9.04 -11.35
CA LYS A 35 12.40 -9.65 -12.41
C LYS A 35 10.96 -9.92 -11.96
N LEU A 36 10.76 -10.45 -10.75
CA LEU A 36 9.42 -10.70 -10.20
C LEU A 36 8.63 -9.39 -10.02
N TYR A 37 9.29 -8.32 -9.57
CA TYR A 37 8.68 -6.99 -9.45
C TYR A 37 8.24 -6.45 -10.82
N GLU A 38 9.12 -6.54 -11.83
CA GLU A 38 8.79 -6.10 -13.19
C GLU A 38 7.68 -6.96 -13.83
N GLU A 39 7.60 -8.26 -13.50
CA GLU A 39 6.49 -9.15 -13.92
C GLU A 39 5.15 -8.71 -13.29
N VAL A 40 5.10 -8.41 -11.98
CA VAL A 40 3.90 -7.84 -11.34
C VAL A 40 3.47 -6.54 -12.04
N TRP A 41 4.44 -5.66 -12.28
CA TRP A 41 4.19 -4.37 -12.94
C TRP A 41 3.67 -4.54 -14.37
N GLY A 42 4.25 -5.47 -15.14
CA GLY A 42 3.80 -5.80 -16.50
C GLY A 42 2.35 -6.27 -16.54
N ILE A 43 1.97 -7.18 -15.63
CA ILE A 43 0.58 -7.66 -15.50
C ILE A 43 -0.37 -6.48 -15.21
N PHE A 44 0.03 -5.55 -14.32
CA PHE A 44 -0.77 -4.37 -14.00
C PHE A 44 -0.98 -3.46 -15.22
N VAL A 45 0.09 -3.19 -15.98
CA VAL A 45 0.04 -2.40 -17.22
C VAL A 45 -0.89 -3.06 -18.25
N ASP A 46 -0.76 -4.37 -18.46
CA ASP A 46 -1.51 -5.09 -19.47
C ASP A 46 -2.99 -5.21 -19.10
N ALA A 47 -3.30 -5.39 -17.82
CA ALA A 47 -4.67 -5.34 -17.32
C ALA A 47 -5.31 -3.95 -17.54
N ALA A 48 -4.58 -2.86 -17.24
CA ALA A 48 -5.04 -1.50 -17.51
C ALA A 48 -5.29 -1.28 -19.01
N ARG A 49 -4.39 -1.75 -19.88
CA ARG A 49 -4.54 -1.62 -21.34
C ARG A 49 -5.73 -2.42 -21.86
N SER A 50 -5.94 -3.64 -21.37
CA SER A 50 -7.08 -4.48 -21.79
C SER A 50 -8.41 -3.84 -21.38
N ALA A 51 -8.49 -3.32 -20.15
CA ALA A 51 -9.67 -2.59 -19.69
C ALA A 51 -9.94 -1.30 -20.50
N ALA A 52 -8.89 -0.54 -20.84
CA ALA A 52 -9.02 0.63 -21.69
C ALA A 52 -9.54 0.28 -23.09
N SER A 53 -9.03 -0.80 -23.69
CA SER A 53 -9.49 -1.33 -24.99
C SER A 53 -10.98 -1.73 -24.95
N TYR A 54 -11.38 -2.44 -23.89
CA TYR A 54 -12.79 -2.80 -23.64
C TYR A 54 -13.68 -1.56 -23.51
N ARG A 55 -13.35 -0.63 -22.61
CA ARG A 55 -14.13 0.59 -22.36
C ARG A 55 -14.24 1.45 -23.63
N SER A 56 -13.16 1.57 -24.40
CA SER A 56 -13.19 2.29 -25.68
C SER A 56 -14.10 1.60 -26.71
N SER A 57 -14.09 0.28 -26.76
CA SER A 57 -14.95 -0.49 -27.69
C SER A 57 -16.42 -0.39 -27.32
N VAL A 58 -16.75 -0.42 -26.03
CA VAL A 58 -18.10 -0.17 -25.52
C VAL A 58 -18.54 1.26 -25.84
N GLY A 59 -17.70 2.26 -25.55
CA GLY A 59 -18.02 3.66 -25.88
C GLY A 59 -18.21 3.90 -27.38
N TYR A 60 -17.50 3.18 -28.25
CA TYR A 60 -17.76 3.19 -29.69
C TYR A 60 -19.13 2.57 -30.04
N ALA A 61 -19.48 1.44 -29.43
CA ALA A 61 -20.77 0.79 -29.63
C ALA A 61 -21.92 1.70 -29.19
N ASP A 62 -21.80 2.36 -28.04
CA ASP A 62 -22.80 3.30 -27.50
C ASP A 62 -23.02 4.48 -28.46
N ASN A 63 -21.93 5.16 -28.87
CA ASN A 63 -22.02 6.25 -29.85
C ASN A 63 -22.63 5.81 -31.18
N ARG A 64 -22.38 4.56 -31.59
CA ARG A 64 -22.96 4.00 -32.81
C ARG A 64 -24.47 3.77 -32.67
N LEU A 65 -24.90 3.23 -31.53
CA LEU A 65 -26.32 3.04 -31.23
C LEU A 65 -27.06 4.37 -31.21
N ASP A 66 -26.52 5.37 -30.53
CA ASP A 66 -27.12 6.70 -30.43
C ASP A 66 -27.34 7.32 -31.81
N LYS A 67 -26.32 7.24 -32.68
CA LYS A 67 -26.43 7.72 -34.06
C LYS A 67 -27.47 6.95 -34.88
N ASP A 68 -27.44 5.62 -34.82
CA ASP A 68 -28.37 4.78 -35.58
C ASP A 68 -29.83 5.00 -35.10
N LEU A 69 -30.05 5.31 -33.81
CA LEU A 69 -31.38 5.67 -33.28
C LEU A 69 -31.80 7.10 -33.64
N GLU A 70 -30.89 8.06 -33.60
CA GLU A 70 -31.15 9.46 -33.98
C GLU A 70 -31.63 9.54 -35.44
N ASP A 71 -30.97 8.83 -36.35
CA ASP A 71 -31.34 8.77 -37.77
C ASP A 71 -32.79 8.28 -37.98
N VAL A 72 -33.24 7.29 -37.20
CA VAL A 72 -34.61 6.75 -37.27
C VAL A 72 -35.63 7.68 -36.58
N LEU A 73 -35.25 8.29 -35.46
CA LEU A 73 -36.15 9.12 -34.65
C LEU A 73 -36.34 10.53 -35.22
N ASN A 74 -35.45 10.98 -36.10
CA ASN A 74 -35.57 12.28 -36.77
C ASN A 74 -36.74 12.35 -37.77
N ASP A 75 -37.26 11.22 -38.27
CA ASP A 75 -38.50 11.18 -39.07
C ASP A 75 -39.72 10.78 -38.21
N PRO A 76 -40.68 11.69 -37.96
CA PRO A 76 -41.89 11.42 -37.19
C PRO A 76 -42.73 10.25 -37.70
N ARG A 77 -42.70 9.97 -39.01
CA ARG A 77 -43.46 8.86 -39.62
C ARG A 77 -42.76 7.52 -39.45
N ALA A 78 -41.43 7.53 -39.36
CA ALA A 78 -40.63 6.33 -39.19
C ALA A 78 -40.69 5.79 -37.75
N ARG A 79 -40.86 6.67 -36.74
CA ARG A 79 -40.82 6.33 -35.30
C ARG A 79 -41.66 5.12 -34.87
N THR A 80 -42.89 5.01 -35.38
CA THR A 80 -43.84 3.95 -35.02
C THR A 80 -44.15 3.00 -36.18
N SER A 81 -43.47 3.20 -37.32
CA SER A 81 -43.62 2.31 -38.46
C SER A 81 -42.97 0.95 -38.18
N PRO A 82 -43.50 -0.15 -38.74
CA PRO A 82 -42.87 -1.47 -38.63
C PRO A 82 -41.41 -1.48 -39.09
N GLU A 83 -41.08 -0.71 -40.13
CA GLU A 83 -39.72 -0.60 -40.67
C GLU A 83 -38.79 0.16 -39.72
N GLY A 84 -39.23 1.29 -39.15
CA GLY A 84 -38.46 2.03 -38.16
C GLY A 84 -38.27 1.26 -36.85
N LEU A 85 -39.25 0.46 -36.42
CA LEU A 85 -39.09 -0.45 -35.28
C LEU A 85 -38.05 -1.54 -35.60
N ALA A 86 -38.09 -2.15 -36.79
CA ALA A 86 -37.10 -3.14 -37.22
C ALA A 86 -35.68 -2.55 -37.30
N GLN A 87 -35.53 -1.30 -37.75
CA GLN A 87 -34.23 -0.61 -37.78
C GLN A 87 -33.69 -0.34 -36.37
N GLN A 88 -34.54 0.07 -35.43
CA GLN A 88 -34.15 0.23 -34.02
C GLN A 88 -33.72 -1.11 -33.40
N ASP A 89 -34.45 -2.19 -33.66
CA ASP A 89 -34.10 -3.53 -33.18
C ASP A 89 -32.77 -4.02 -33.78
N ALA A 90 -32.53 -3.76 -35.06
CA ALA A 90 -31.26 -4.08 -35.72
C ALA A 90 -30.09 -3.27 -35.13
N ALA A 91 -30.29 -1.98 -34.86
CA ALA A 91 -29.28 -1.13 -34.22
C ALA A 91 -28.93 -1.63 -32.82
N ARG A 92 -29.95 -1.96 -32.00
CA ARG A 92 -29.76 -2.56 -30.67
C ARG A 92 -29.09 -3.93 -30.73
N ALA A 93 -29.42 -4.76 -31.72
CA ALA A 93 -28.78 -6.06 -31.91
C ALA A 93 -27.29 -5.91 -32.25
N LYS A 94 -26.95 -4.97 -33.13
CA LYS A 94 -25.56 -4.66 -33.50
C LYS A 94 -24.77 -4.10 -32.33
N HIS A 95 -25.36 -3.20 -31.54
CA HIS A 95 -24.77 -2.71 -30.28
C HIS A 95 -24.41 -3.88 -29.35
N ARG A 96 -25.38 -4.76 -29.07
CA ARG A 96 -25.14 -5.96 -28.25
C ARG A 96 -24.01 -6.81 -28.80
N GLU A 97 -23.98 -7.07 -30.11
CA GLU A 97 -22.91 -7.86 -30.72
C GLU A 97 -21.51 -7.24 -30.52
N LEU A 98 -21.39 -5.91 -30.65
CA LEU A 98 -20.13 -5.20 -30.42
C LEU A 98 -19.69 -5.26 -28.96
N VAL A 99 -20.62 -5.05 -28.02
CA VAL A 99 -20.34 -5.14 -26.57
C VAL A 99 -19.94 -6.56 -26.17
N GLU A 100 -20.65 -7.58 -26.65
CA GLU A 100 -20.32 -8.99 -26.38
C GLU A 100 -18.94 -9.37 -26.93
N ARG A 101 -18.60 -8.91 -28.14
CA ARG A 101 -17.26 -9.13 -28.71
C ARG A 101 -16.18 -8.45 -27.88
N ALA A 102 -16.42 -7.22 -27.41
CA ALA A 102 -15.48 -6.50 -26.56
C ALA A 102 -15.31 -7.21 -25.21
N ARG A 103 -16.40 -7.66 -24.58
CA ARG A 103 -16.39 -8.42 -23.32
C ARG A 103 -15.61 -9.72 -23.47
N ALA A 104 -15.86 -10.49 -24.53
CA ALA A 104 -15.15 -11.74 -24.79
C ALA A 104 -13.63 -11.53 -24.95
N GLY A 105 -13.21 -10.40 -25.52
CA GLY A 105 -11.80 -10.01 -25.59
C GLY A 105 -11.21 -9.76 -24.20
N LEU A 106 -11.89 -8.92 -23.39
CA LEU A 106 -11.46 -8.63 -22.02
C LEU A 106 -11.38 -9.89 -21.15
N ASP A 107 -12.39 -10.76 -21.22
CA ASP A 107 -12.44 -11.97 -20.40
C ASP A 107 -11.32 -12.94 -20.75
N LYS A 108 -10.98 -13.04 -22.04
CA LYS A 108 -9.83 -13.83 -22.51
C LYS A 108 -8.52 -13.27 -21.96
N ASP A 109 -8.29 -11.97 -22.10
CA ASP A 109 -7.07 -11.32 -21.62
C ASP A 109 -6.95 -11.45 -20.10
N ALA A 110 -8.03 -11.20 -19.37
CA ALA A 110 -8.05 -11.31 -17.92
C ALA A 110 -7.82 -12.75 -17.43
N ALA A 111 -8.35 -13.75 -18.13
CA ALA A 111 -8.08 -15.16 -17.80
C ALA A 111 -6.61 -15.52 -18.01
N GLN A 112 -5.97 -14.99 -19.06
CA GLN A 112 -4.53 -15.16 -19.28
C GLN A 112 -3.74 -14.50 -18.14
N LEU A 113 -4.01 -13.23 -17.84
CA LEU A 113 -3.31 -12.48 -16.79
C LEU A 113 -3.51 -13.12 -15.39
N ALA A 114 -4.70 -13.66 -15.11
CA ALA A 114 -4.96 -14.37 -13.86
C ALA A 114 -4.11 -15.64 -13.74
N ALA A 115 -3.90 -16.36 -14.84
CA ALA A 115 -3.01 -17.51 -14.88
C ALA A 115 -1.54 -17.11 -14.68
N GLU A 116 -1.12 -15.96 -15.20
CA GLU A 116 0.21 -15.40 -14.98
C GLU A 116 0.43 -15.03 -13.50
N VAL A 117 -0.53 -14.34 -12.87
CA VAL A 117 -0.51 -14.06 -11.42
C VAL A 117 -0.42 -15.36 -10.61
N ALA A 118 -1.22 -16.37 -10.95
CA ALA A 118 -1.22 -17.65 -10.23
C ALA A 118 0.13 -18.39 -10.30
N GLN A 119 0.89 -18.21 -11.40
CA GLN A 119 2.25 -18.75 -11.54
C GLN A 119 3.31 -17.90 -10.85
N LEU A 120 3.05 -16.60 -10.68
CA LEU A 120 3.94 -15.62 -10.08
C LEU A 120 3.88 -15.66 -8.55
N GLU A 121 2.68 -15.72 -7.98
CA GLU A 121 2.41 -15.65 -6.53
C GLU A 121 3.31 -16.58 -5.69
N PRO A 122 3.44 -17.89 -5.99
CA PRO A 122 4.27 -18.79 -5.18
C PRO A 122 5.77 -18.47 -5.22
N LYS A 123 6.22 -17.65 -6.18
CA LYS A 123 7.63 -17.24 -6.34
C LYS A 123 7.93 -15.93 -5.62
N LEU A 124 6.92 -15.19 -5.16
CA LEU A 124 7.13 -13.91 -4.51
C LEU A 124 7.86 -14.10 -3.17
N PRO A 125 8.90 -13.29 -2.89
CA PRO A 125 9.53 -13.30 -1.58
C PRO A 125 8.53 -12.87 -0.49
N PRO A 126 8.77 -13.22 0.79
CA PRO A 126 7.82 -12.98 1.88
C PRO A 126 7.26 -11.55 1.90
N GLU A 127 8.12 -10.54 1.74
CA GLU A 127 7.77 -9.11 1.81
C GLU A 127 6.76 -8.71 0.71
N MET A 128 6.80 -9.37 -0.45
CA MET A 128 5.90 -9.15 -1.60
C MET A 128 4.74 -10.17 -1.66
N ALA A 129 4.80 -11.25 -0.87
CA ALA A 129 3.81 -12.31 -0.88
C ALA A 129 2.61 -11.98 0.03
N ARG A 130 1.49 -12.69 -0.17
CA ARG A 130 0.35 -12.66 0.76
C ARG A 130 0.75 -13.16 2.15
N TRP A 131 0.02 -12.78 3.19
CA TRP A 131 0.27 -13.31 4.55
C TRP A 131 0.06 -14.82 4.71
N ASP A 132 -0.82 -15.41 3.91
CA ASP A 132 -1.07 -16.85 3.91
C ASP A 132 -0.04 -17.65 3.07
N SER A 133 0.91 -16.95 2.43
CA SER A 133 1.96 -17.56 1.64
C SER A 133 2.89 -18.42 2.50
N PRO A 134 3.25 -19.63 2.04
CA PRO A 134 4.25 -20.45 2.72
C PRO A 134 5.65 -19.84 2.70
N SER A 135 5.93 -18.81 1.88
CA SER A 135 7.25 -18.17 1.85
C SER A 135 7.64 -17.52 3.18
N TRP A 136 6.67 -17.06 3.97
CA TRP A 136 6.94 -16.55 5.32
C TRP A 136 7.55 -17.61 6.25
N ALA A 137 7.29 -18.90 6.00
CA ALA A 137 7.90 -20.01 6.75
C ALA A 137 9.42 -20.07 6.60
N THR A 138 9.99 -19.39 5.62
CA THR A 138 11.44 -19.35 5.37
C THR A 138 12.01 -17.95 5.55
N TRP A 139 11.21 -17.01 6.09
CA TRP A 139 11.64 -15.62 6.26
C TRP A 139 12.91 -15.50 7.10
N ARG A 140 13.81 -14.61 6.67
CA ARG A 140 15.04 -14.21 7.35
C ARG A 140 15.14 -12.70 7.28
N ALA A 141 15.73 -12.09 8.30
CA ALA A 141 16.06 -10.69 8.22
C ALA A 141 16.99 -10.46 7.02
N PRO A 142 16.67 -9.52 6.13
CA PRO A 142 17.42 -9.38 4.88
C PRO A 142 18.73 -8.64 5.12
N GLU A 143 19.79 -8.98 4.38
CA GLU A 143 21.09 -8.29 4.49
C GLU A 143 21.05 -6.87 3.89
N GLN A 144 20.16 -6.66 2.92
CA GLN A 144 19.89 -5.37 2.28
C GLN A 144 18.39 -5.09 2.36
N THR A 145 17.98 -3.82 2.24
CA THR A 145 16.55 -3.50 2.14
C THR A 145 15.92 -4.26 0.99
N ALA A 146 14.80 -4.94 1.25
CA ALA A 146 14.03 -5.63 0.24
C ALA A 146 13.61 -4.67 -0.88
N LEU A 147 13.42 -5.16 -2.09
CA LEU A 147 13.12 -4.30 -3.24
C LEU A 147 11.75 -3.62 -3.11
N ALA A 148 10.76 -4.33 -2.58
CA ALA A 148 9.38 -3.90 -2.48
C ALA A 148 8.65 -4.64 -1.35
N MET A 149 7.52 -4.10 -0.92
CA MET A 149 6.58 -4.75 -0.02
C MET A 149 5.15 -4.72 -0.58
N ARG A 150 4.36 -5.76 -0.34
CA ARG A 150 2.94 -5.78 -0.70
C ARG A 150 2.11 -4.95 0.27
N LEU A 151 1.16 -4.20 -0.29
CA LEU A 151 0.15 -3.44 0.45
C LEU A 151 -1.21 -4.16 0.43
N GLY A 152 -1.54 -4.80 -0.69
CA GLY A 152 -2.83 -5.45 -0.90
C GLY A 152 -2.95 -6.04 -2.30
N ASP A 153 -4.18 -6.07 -2.80
CA ASP A 153 -4.55 -6.46 -4.17
C ASP A 153 -5.29 -5.35 -4.88
N LEU A 154 -5.12 -5.25 -6.20
CA LEU A 154 -5.90 -4.41 -7.08
C LEU A 154 -6.76 -5.27 -7.99
N HIS A 155 -7.97 -4.80 -8.29
CA HIS A 155 -8.78 -5.34 -9.38
C HIS A 155 -9.64 -4.23 -9.99
N LEU A 156 -10.13 -4.49 -11.20
CA LEU A 156 -11.12 -3.64 -11.87
C LEU A 156 -12.53 -4.24 -11.73
N PRO A 157 -13.58 -3.40 -11.74
CA PRO A 157 -14.95 -3.86 -11.59
C PRO A 157 -15.39 -4.80 -12.73
N GLU A 158 -14.79 -4.68 -13.92
CA GLU A 158 -15.08 -5.56 -15.04
C GLU A 158 -14.58 -6.99 -14.84
N ASN A 159 -13.55 -7.20 -14.03
CA ASN A 159 -13.01 -8.52 -13.76
C ASN A 159 -12.48 -8.64 -12.31
N PRO A 160 -13.36 -8.85 -11.32
CA PRO A 160 -12.97 -8.90 -9.92
C PRO A 160 -12.14 -10.15 -9.55
N GLN A 161 -12.10 -11.16 -10.43
CA GLN A 161 -11.32 -12.38 -10.22
C GLN A 161 -9.83 -12.19 -10.53
N LEU A 162 -9.48 -11.23 -11.41
CA LEU A 162 -8.09 -10.85 -11.65
C LEU A 162 -7.60 -9.96 -10.50
N ARG A 163 -6.99 -10.59 -9.49
CA ARG A 163 -6.37 -9.92 -8.33
C ARG A 163 -4.89 -9.69 -8.58
N ILE A 164 -4.49 -8.45 -8.82
CA ILE A 164 -3.10 -8.09 -9.10
C ILE A 164 -2.43 -7.63 -7.79
N PRO A 165 -1.27 -8.20 -7.40
CA PRO A 165 -0.58 -7.74 -6.19
C PRO A 165 -0.22 -6.26 -6.26
N MET A 166 -0.65 -5.48 -5.26
CA MET A 166 -0.20 -4.10 -5.09
C MET A 166 1.11 -4.10 -4.30
N VAL A 167 2.23 -3.94 -5.00
CA VAL A 167 3.57 -3.88 -4.38
C VAL A 167 4.16 -2.47 -4.48
N LEU A 168 4.72 -1.97 -3.39
CA LEU A 168 5.36 -0.67 -3.28
C LEU A 168 6.87 -0.82 -3.16
N ARG A 169 7.64 -0.11 -3.99
CA ARG A 169 9.11 -0.09 -3.91
C ARG A 169 9.57 0.45 -2.56
N LEU A 170 10.65 -0.13 -2.06
CA LEU A 170 11.33 0.32 -0.86
C LEU A 170 12.69 0.95 -1.20
N PRO A 171 13.14 1.94 -0.42
CA PRO A 171 12.39 2.62 0.65
C PRO A 171 11.18 3.41 0.12
N ILE A 172 10.11 3.57 0.91
CA ILE A 172 8.90 4.26 0.44
C ILE A 172 9.20 5.75 0.19
N GLU A 173 8.81 6.24 -0.99
CA GLU A 173 9.00 7.64 -1.39
C GLU A 173 7.83 8.55 -1.01
N ARG A 174 6.65 7.96 -0.77
CA ARG A 174 5.45 8.67 -0.31
C ARG A 174 5.00 8.09 1.01
N GLY A 175 4.57 8.97 1.92
CA GLY A 175 3.92 8.52 3.16
C GLY A 175 2.64 7.75 2.88
N LEU A 176 2.21 6.91 3.81
CA LEU A 176 0.96 6.15 3.70
C LEU A 176 -0.12 6.78 4.57
N TRP A 177 -1.25 7.13 3.98
CA TRP A 177 -2.43 7.53 4.74
C TRP A 177 -3.41 6.36 4.79
N ILE A 178 -3.72 5.88 5.98
CA ILE A 178 -4.73 4.85 6.22
C ILE A 178 -5.99 5.55 6.71
N ASP A 179 -7.04 5.47 5.89
CA ASP A 179 -8.30 6.15 6.16
C ASP A 179 -9.06 5.46 7.29
N SER A 180 -9.34 6.20 8.36
CA SER A 180 -10.14 5.73 9.49
C SER A 180 -11.53 6.37 9.56
N GLY A 181 -11.90 7.18 8.56
CA GLY A 181 -13.21 7.82 8.43
C GLY A 181 -14.32 6.87 7.98
N ALA A 182 -15.57 7.30 8.12
CA ALA A 182 -16.73 6.53 7.69
C ALA A 182 -16.83 6.54 6.16
N THR A 183 -16.38 5.45 5.51
CA THR A 183 -16.50 5.27 4.07
C THR A 183 -17.97 5.02 3.69
N GLY A 184 -18.70 6.03 3.21
CA GLY A 184 -19.96 5.87 2.46
C GLY A 184 -21.14 5.25 3.21
N LEU A 185 -21.23 5.38 4.54
CA LEU A 185 -22.33 4.83 5.34
C LEU A 185 -23.26 5.94 5.82
N GLU A 186 -24.34 6.18 5.07
CA GLU A 186 -25.47 7.03 5.48
C GLU A 186 -26.50 6.17 6.23
N ASP A 187 -26.38 5.98 7.56
CA ASP A 187 -27.48 5.51 8.43
C ASP A 187 -27.11 5.40 9.93
N ASP A 188 -28.09 5.18 10.82
CA ASP A 188 -27.95 5.04 12.30
C ASP A 188 -26.99 3.91 12.77
N THR A 189 -26.56 3.01 11.88
CA THR A 189 -25.51 2.00 12.16
C THR A 189 -24.09 2.52 11.92
N ALA A 190 -23.94 3.76 11.46
CA ALA A 190 -22.66 4.40 11.13
C ALA A 190 -21.70 4.44 12.32
N GLY A 191 -22.17 4.59 13.56
CA GLY A 191 -21.30 4.62 14.74
C GLY A 191 -20.53 3.30 14.97
N LEU A 192 -21.25 2.17 14.95
CA LEU A 192 -20.63 0.83 15.10
C LEU A 192 -19.75 0.47 13.90
N ALA A 193 -20.15 0.90 12.71
CA ALA A 193 -19.35 0.70 11.51
C ALA A 193 -18.08 1.56 11.53
N THR A 194 -18.14 2.79 12.05
CA THR A 194 -16.97 3.66 12.19
C THR A 194 -15.96 3.08 13.19
N GLU A 195 -16.42 2.56 14.33
CA GLU A 195 -15.55 1.87 15.30
C GLU A 195 -14.85 0.66 14.65
N ALA A 196 -15.59 -0.15 13.88
CA ALA A 196 -15.04 -1.28 13.16
C ALA A 196 -14.01 -0.86 12.10
N VAL A 197 -14.27 0.21 11.35
CA VAL A 197 -13.34 0.81 10.38
C VAL A 197 -12.07 1.31 11.07
N ARG A 198 -12.19 2.01 12.22
CA ARG A 198 -11.03 2.46 13.01
C ARG A 198 -10.19 1.30 13.53
N ALA A 199 -10.83 0.24 14.03
CA ALA A 199 -10.14 -0.97 14.46
C ALA A 199 -9.40 -1.64 13.30
N ARG A 200 -10.04 -1.78 12.13
CA ARG A 200 -9.41 -2.32 10.91
C ARG A 200 -8.30 -1.42 10.37
N SER A 201 -8.41 -0.10 10.50
CA SER A 201 -7.36 0.87 10.15
C SER A 201 -6.11 0.66 11.00
N THR A 202 -6.32 0.49 12.30
CA THR A 202 -5.24 0.18 13.24
C THR A 202 -4.59 -1.16 12.91
N GLU A 203 -5.39 -2.19 12.60
CA GLU A 203 -4.88 -3.50 12.16
C GLU A 203 -4.04 -3.39 10.88
N LEU A 204 -4.50 -2.63 9.88
CA LEU A 204 -3.75 -2.39 8.64
C LEU A 204 -2.44 -1.66 8.92
N ALA A 205 -2.45 -0.63 9.77
CA ALA A 205 -1.24 0.10 10.15
C ALA A 205 -0.20 -0.80 10.82
N VAL A 206 -0.63 -1.65 11.75
CA VAL A 206 0.23 -2.63 12.44
C VAL A 206 0.80 -3.64 11.45
N THR A 207 -0.05 -4.12 10.53
CA THR A 207 0.33 -5.07 9.48
C THR A 207 1.38 -4.50 8.53
N LEU A 208 1.16 -3.30 8.01
CA LEU A 208 2.11 -2.62 7.13
C LEU A 208 3.40 -2.27 7.86
N THR A 209 3.32 -1.82 9.12
CA THR A 209 4.49 -1.52 9.94
C THR A 209 5.34 -2.77 10.15
N ALA A 210 4.74 -3.90 10.53
CA ALA A 210 5.49 -5.14 10.73
C ALA A 210 6.14 -5.66 9.44
N ARG A 211 5.42 -5.60 8.32
CA ARG A 211 5.98 -5.96 7.01
C ARG A 211 7.13 -5.03 6.62
N MET A 212 7.02 -3.74 6.90
CA MET A 212 8.10 -2.78 6.69
C MET A 212 9.30 -3.13 7.58
N MET A 213 9.11 -3.37 8.88
CA MET A 213 10.18 -3.78 9.79
C MET A 213 10.89 -5.06 9.34
N ALA A 214 10.16 -6.01 8.75
CA ALA A 214 10.72 -7.24 8.20
C ALA A 214 11.48 -7.07 6.87
N ALA A 215 11.23 -5.96 6.16
CA ALA A 215 11.82 -5.66 4.86
C ALA A 215 13.14 -4.88 4.93
N PHE A 216 13.53 -4.40 6.12
CA PHE A 216 14.82 -3.73 6.33
C PHE A 216 15.81 -4.66 7.04
N PRO A 217 17.13 -4.46 6.81
CA PRO A 217 18.12 -5.13 7.63
C PRO A 217 17.93 -4.84 9.11
N VAL A 218 18.36 -5.78 9.92
CA VAL A 218 18.30 -5.69 11.38
C VAL A 218 18.93 -4.39 11.86
N GLY A 219 18.21 -3.61 12.68
CA GLY A 219 18.70 -2.34 13.22
C GLY A 219 18.69 -1.16 12.25
N HIS A 220 18.37 -1.37 10.97
CA HIS A 220 18.40 -0.30 9.95
C HIS A 220 17.09 0.49 9.88
N LEU A 221 16.03 0.07 10.59
CA LEU A 221 14.77 0.81 10.71
C LEU A 221 14.36 0.91 12.19
N LYS A 222 14.11 2.13 12.66
CA LYS A 222 13.66 2.45 14.01
C LYS A 222 12.23 2.97 13.98
N LEU A 223 11.39 2.48 14.89
CA LEU A 223 9.97 2.80 14.97
C LEU A 223 9.71 3.90 16.02
N HIS A 224 8.87 4.87 15.66
CA HIS A 224 8.34 5.91 16.55
C HIS A 224 6.82 5.89 16.46
N ILE A 225 6.15 6.03 17.60
CA ILE A 225 4.69 5.95 17.68
C ILE A 225 4.13 7.23 18.27
N VAL A 226 3.14 7.81 17.59
CA VAL A 226 2.27 8.87 18.09
C VAL A 226 0.88 8.28 18.24
N ASP A 227 0.31 8.30 19.43
CA ASP A 227 -1.05 7.81 19.69
C ASP A 227 -1.68 8.55 20.88
N PRO A 228 -2.01 9.84 20.72
CA PRO A 228 -2.57 10.64 21.80
C PRO A 228 -4.06 10.34 22.04
N GLU A 229 -4.81 9.96 21.00
CA GLU A 229 -6.22 9.54 21.14
C GLU A 229 -6.34 8.22 21.91
N GLY A 230 -5.58 7.21 21.50
CA GLY A 230 -5.55 5.88 22.13
C GLY A 230 -4.67 5.79 23.38
N LYS A 231 -4.04 6.90 23.80
CA LYS A 231 -3.12 6.98 24.95
C LYS A 231 -1.99 5.94 24.90
N GLY A 232 -1.45 5.70 23.70
CA GLY A 232 -0.34 4.79 23.47
C GLY A 232 -0.74 3.32 23.30
N ALA A 233 -2.04 3.00 23.27
CA ALA A 233 -2.52 1.63 23.04
C ALA A 233 -2.00 1.05 21.71
N ALA A 234 -1.83 1.90 20.69
CA ALA A 234 -1.27 1.50 19.39
C ALA A 234 0.18 0.98 19.48
N ALA A 235 0.91 1.24 20.58
CA ALA A 235 2.26 0.70 20.78
C ALA A 235 2.28 -0.78 21.21
N SER A 236 1.18 -1.29 21.78
CA SER A 236 1.11 -2.63 22.37
C SER A 236 1.53 -3.76 21.39
N PRO A 237 1.07 -3.79 20.12
CA PRO A 237 1.49 -4.82 19.17
C PRO A 237 3.00 -4.85 18.90
N PHE A 238 3.71 -3.74 19.15
CA PHE A 238 5.13 -3.58 18.89
C PHE A 238 6.01 -3.83 20.12
N ALA A 239 5.45 -4.35 21.22
CA ALA A 239 6.22 -4.67 22.44
C ALA A 239 7.51 -5.49 22.20
N PRO A 240 7.57 -6.48 21.27
CA PRO A 240 8.83 -7.17 20.96
C PRO A 240 9.95 -6.24 20.46
N LEU A 241 9.60 -5.18 19.72
CA LEU A 241 10.56 -4.21 19.19
C LEU A 241 11.13 -3.31 20.30
N ALA A 242 10.37 -3.04 21.36
CA ALA A 242 10.86 -2.30 22.52
C ALA A 242 11.99 -3.04 23.23
N ALA A 243 11.86 -4.36 23.40
CA ALA A 243 12.87 -5.19 24.03
C ALA A 243 14.19 -5.27 23.24
N SER A 244 14.14 -5.07 21.92
CA SER A 244 15.31 -5.07 21.03
C SER A 244 15.84 -3.67 20.70
N GLY A 245 15.27 -2.61 21.29
CA GLY A 245 15.68 -1.23 21.02
C GLY A 245 15.27 -0.68 19.64
N LEU A 246 14.43 -1.40 18.90
CA LEU A 246 13.91 -0.98 17.59
C LEU A 246 12.71 -0.03 17.73
N LEU A 247 11.95 -0.10 18.83
CA LEU A 247 10.97 0.93 19.19
C LEU A 247 11.66 2.02 20.01
N VAL A 248 11.65 3.26 19.49
CA VAL A 248 12.37 4.38 20.10
C VAL A 248 11.49 5.07 21.13
N GLY A 249 11.89 4.95 22.40
CA GLY A 249 11.20 5.57 23.52
C GLY A 249 9.79 5.03 23.73
N THR A 250 8.99 5.77 24.48
CA THR A 250 7.54 5.50 24.64
C THR A 250 6.75 6.22 23.56
N ALA A 251 5.54 5.74 23.27
CA ALA A 251 4.62 6.45 22.38
C ALA A 251 4.38 7.88 22.88
N ALA A 252 4.31 8.84 21.95
CA ALA A 252 3.89 10.20 22.23
C ALA A 252 2.37 10.20 22.45
N THR A 253 1.91 10.59 23.64
CA THR A 253 0.51 10.46 24.05
C THR A 253 -0.15 11.79 24.40
N THR A 254 0.62 12.87 24.46
CA THR A 254 0.13 14.22 24.76
C THR A 254 0.60 15.22 23.70
N ALA A 255 -0.06 16.38 23.59
CA ALA A 255 0.36 17.43 22.65
C ALA A 255 1.83 17.87 22.84
N PRO A 256 2.35 18.06 24.07
CA PRO A 256 3.77 18.30 24.28
C PRO A 256 4.68 17.17 23.76
N ASP A 257 4.30 15.91 23.93
CA ASP A 257 5.07 14.77 23.42
C ASP A 257 5.11 14.78 21.89
N VAL A 258 3.96 15.02 21.26
CA VAL A 258 3.82 15.11 19.79
C VAL A 258 4.69 16.24 19.26
N ALA A 259 4.56 17.44 19.80
CA ALA A 259 5.36 18.60 19.39
C ALA A 259 6.87 18.34 19.59
N GLY A 260 7.25 17.72 20.71
CA GLY A 260 8.64 17.34 20.99
C GLY A 260 9.19 16.33 19.99
N LEU A 261 8.42 15.29 19.65
CA LEU A 261 8.81 14.28 18.65
C LEU A 261 8.89 14.87 17.24
N MET A 262 7.91 15.68 16.84
CA MET A 262 7.93 16.35 15.53
C MET A 262 9.14 17.28 15.40
N SER A 263 9.48 18.05 16.45
CA SER A 263 10.69 18.88 16.45
C SER A 263 11.96 18.06 16.28
N ARG A 264 12.12 16.97 17.04
CA ARG A 264 13.31 16.10 16.91
C ARG A 264 13.44 15.47 15.52
N MET A 265 12.31 15.07 14.93
CA MET A 265 12.30 14.52 13.57
C MET A 265 12.66 15.57 12.52
N MET A 266 12.13 16.78 12.65
CA MET A 266 12.49 17.91 11.78
C MET A 266 13.98 18.24 11.87
N ASP A 267 14.52 18.35 13.09
CA ASP A 267 15.94 18.65 13.30
C ASP A 267 16.82 17.56 12.66
N ARG A 268 16.44 16.29 12.81
CA ARG A 268 17.11 15.16 12.14
C ARG A 268 17.07 15.28 10.62
N VAL A 269 15.91 15.56 10.03
CA VAL A 269 15.76 15.68 8.57
C VAL A 269 16.63 16.80 8.03
N GLU A 270 16.60 17.97 8.67
CA GLU A 270 17.39 19.12 8.23
C GLU A 270 18.91 18.86 8.34
N LEU A 271 19.38 18.27 9.44
CA LEU A 271 20.79 17.93 9.61
C LEU A 271 21.25 16.86 8.60
N ALA A 272 20.46 15.80 8.41
CA ALA A 272 20.77 14.75 7.44
C ALA A 272 20.78 15.28 6.00
N ARG A 273 19.84 16.17 5.66
CA ARG A 273 19.78 16.81 4.34
C ARG A 273 21.02 17.67 4.09
N MET A 274 21.37 18.55 5.04
CA MET A 274 22.57 19.40 4.92
C MET A 274 23.84 18.55 4.78
N ALA A 275 23.96 17.46 5.53
CA ALA A 275 25.10 16.55 5.45
C ALA A 275 25.20 15.87 4.07
N LEU A 276 24.07 15.42 3.50
CA LEU A 276 24.04 14.83 2.15
C LEU A 276 24.37 15.87 1.07
N GLU A 277 23.77 17.07 1.14
CA GLU A 277 23.99 18.13 0.15
C GLU A 277 25.43 18.66 0.16
N SER A 278 26.06 18.71 1.33
CA SER A 278 27.46 19.14 1.48
C SER A 278 28.49 18.01 1.30
N GLY A 279 28.04 16.75 1.16
CA GLY A 279 28.92 15.57 1.14
C GLY A 279 29.65 15.32 2.47
N ALA A 280 29.19 15.91 3.58
CA ALA A 280 29.81 15.83 4.89
C ALA A 280 29.05 14.85 5.82
N THR A 281 28.74 13.64 5.33
CA THR A 281 28.01 12.63 6.12
C THR A 281 28.74 12.20 7.38
N ASP A 282 30.08 12.27 7.37
CA ASP A 282 30.94 11.94 8.52
C ASP A 282 30.94 13.04 9.60
N ALA A 283 30.36 14.21 9.30
CA ALA A 283 30.21 15.33 10.23
C ALA A 283 28.86 15.34 10.97
N LEU A 284 28.01 14.32 10.76
CA LEU A 284 26.76 14.18 11.49
C LEU A 284 27.04 13.99 12.99
N PRO A 285 26.25 14.61 13.88
CA PRO A 285 26.36 14.38 15.31
C PRO A 285 26.27 12.89 15.66
N GLU A 286 27.03 12.42 16.65
CA GLU A 286 27.08 10.99 17.03
C GLU A 286 25.71 10.37 17.39
N HIS A 287 24.73 11.19 17.79
CA HIS A 287 23.37 10.75 18.09
C HIS A 287 22.48 10.56 16.85
N ILE A 288 22.92 11.01 15.67
CA ILE A 288 22.27 10.80 14.38
C ILE A 288 22.96 9.64 13.68
N ASP A 289 22.44 8.43 13.89
CA ASP A 289 22.87 7.27 13.11
C ASP A 289 22.29 7.30 11.68
N PHE A 290 22.78 6.41 10.82
CA PHE A 290 22.24 6.19 9.48
C PHE A 290 21.00 5.26 9.46
N SER A 291 20.46 4.90 10.63
CA SER A 291 19.24 4.10 10.66
C SER A 291 18.07 4.93 10.12
N ARG A 292 17.23 4.28 9.32
CA ARG A 292 16.00 4.88 8.85
C ARG A 292 15.01 4.98 10.01
N GLN A 293 14.11 5.93 9.94
CA GLN A 293 13.07 6.15 10.93
C GLN A 293 11.71 5.89 10.30
N LEU A 294 10.84 5.17 10.99
CA LEU A 294 9.44 5.03 10.66
C LEU A 294 8.61 5.70 11.75
N LEU A 295 7.91 6.77 11.38
CA LEU A 295 6.94 7.44 12.23
C LEU A 295 5.54 6.91 11.90
N VAL A 296 4.87 6.32 12.89
CA VAL A 296 3.48 5.88 12.77
C VAL A 296 2.60 6.77 13.67
N VAL A 297 1.69 7.51 13.05
CA VAL A 297 0.75 8.41 13.71
C VAL A 297 -0.62 7.77 13.74
N HIS A 298 -1.13 7.48 14.93
CA HIS A 298 -2.49 7.01 15.16
C HIS A 298 -3.39 8.12 15.69
N GLY A 299 -4.66 8.09 15.28
CA GLY A 299 -5.69 9.02 15.75
C GLY A 299 -5.48 10.45 15.25
N PHE A 300 -4.86 10.64 14.08
CA PHE A 300 -4.75 11.97 13.50
C PHE A 300 -6.17 12.51 13.24
N PRO A 301 -6.48 13.74 13.67
CA PRO A 301 -5.54 14.82 14.05
C PRO A 301 -5.41 15.11 15.56
N TYR A 302 -5.74 14.18 16.44
CA TYR A 302 -5.76 14.43 17.88
C TYR A 302 -4.39 14.89 18.40
N ALA A 303 -4.38 15.94 19.24
CA ALA A 303 -3.18 16.58 19.78
C ALA A 303 -2.23 17.22 18.74
N PHE A 304 -2.66 17.41 17.50
CA PHE A 304 -1.99 18.23 16.50
C PHE A 304 -2.52 19.67 16.49
N ASP A 305 -1.63 20.60 16.18
CA ASP A 305 -1.88 22.01 15.90
C ASP A 305 -1.30 22.37 14.52
N ASP A 306 -1.56 23.59 14.02
CA ASP A 306 -1.11 24.03 12.69
C ASP A 306 0.41 23.86 12.49
N ARG A 307 1.20 24.08 13.54
CA ARG A 307 2.65 23.93 13.51
C ARG A 307 3.04 22.47 13.31
N THR A 308 2.51 21.56 14.11
CA THR A 308 2.82 20.13 14.04
C THR A 308 2.28 19.48 12.77
N VAL A 309 1.15 19.94 12.23
CA VAL A 309 0.67 19.53 10.88
C VAL A 309 1.63 20.00 9.79
N THR A 310 2.13 21.23 9.88
CA THR A 310 3.14 21.74 8.93
C THR A 310 4.43 20.94 9.00
N GLN A 311 4.87 20.56 10.20
CA GLN A 311 6.03 19.68 10.39
C GLN A 311 5.78 18.29 9.82
N LEU A 312 4.63 17.67 10.11
CA LEU A 312 4.26 16.36 9.57
C LEU A 312 4.27 16.36 8.03
N ARG A 313 3.73 17.42 7.40
CA ARG A 313 3.81 17.59 5.95
C ARG A 313 5.25 17.64 5.45
N HIS A 314 6.12 18.42 6.09
CA HIS A 314 7.54 18.49 5.72
C HIS A 314 8.23 17.12 5.88
N LEU A 315 7.92 16.36 6.93
CA LEU A 315 8.44 15.01 7.11
C LEU A 315 7.97 14.05 6.01
N VAL A 316 6.73 14.19 5.54
CA VAL A 316 6.21 13.38 4.42
C VAL A 316 6.90 13.75 3.10
N GLU A 317 7.15 15.03 2.85
CA GLU A 317 7.72 15.53 1.59
C GLU A 317 9.25 15.33 1.51
N GLU A 318 9.98 15.69 2.55
CA GLU A 318 11.47 15.69 2.55
C GLU A 318 12.08 14.49 3.26
N GLY A 319 11.34 13.87 4.19
CA GLY A 319 11.82 12.76 5.01
C GLY A 319 12.33 11.55 4.22
N PRO A 320 11.64 11.06 3.17
CA PRO A 320 12.05 9.85 2.46
C PRO A 320 13.48 9.89 1.91
N ARG A 321 13.94 11.07 1.46
CA ARG A 321 15.28 11.28 0.90
C ARG A 321 16.40 11.07 1.91
N VAL A 322 16.10 11.28 3.19
CA VAL A 322 17.01 11.13 4.33
C VAL A 322 16.62 9.95 5.23
N GLY A 323 15.75 9.07 4.75
CA GLY A 323 15.38 7.84 5.44
C GLY A 323 14.34 7.99 6.54
N VAL A 324 13.49 9.02 6.51
CA VAL A 324 12.30 9.13 7.36
C VAL A 324 11.06 8.73 6.56
N HIS A 325 10.31 7.77 7.08
CA HIS A 325 9.10 7.23 6.50
C HIS A 325 7.92 7.51 7.43
N VAL A 326 6.74 7.76 6.86
CA VAL A 326 5.57 8.19 7.62
C VAL A 326 4.36 7.33 7.25
N ILE A 327 3.67 6.81 8.26
CA ILE A 327 2.34 6.23 8.16
C ILE A 327 1.41 7.04 9.06
N VAL A 328 0.29 7.50 8.53
CA VAL A 328 -0.75 8.22 9.28
C VAL A 328 -2.03 7.40 9.23
N VAL A 329 -2.65 7.19 10.38
CA VAL A 329 -4.00 6.67 10.54
C VAL A 329 -4.88 7.81 10.99
N GLY A 330 -5.84 8.19 10.16
CA GLY A 330 -6.68 9.34 10.44
C GLY A 330 -7.91 9.42 9.54
N SER A 331 -8.89 10.17 10.01
CA SER A 331 -10.09 10.51 9.26
C SER A 331 -9.87 11.86 8.59
N ARG A 332 -10.06 11.91 7.26
CA ARG A 332 -9.94 13.16 6.52
C ARG A 332 -10.98 14.17 6.98
N ASP A 333 -12.20 13.69 7.24
CA ASP A 333 -13.33 14.53 7.66
C ASP A 333 -13.08 15.16 9.04
N ASP A 334 -12.52 14.38 9.97
CA ASP A 334 -12.14 14.87 11.30
C ASP A 334 -10.98 15.89 11.23
N SER A 335 -10.26 15.93 10.11
CA SER A 335 -9.10 16.79 9.88
C SER A 335 -9.41 18.08 9.12
N LEU A 336 -10.66 18.29 8.68
CA LEU A 336 -11.05 19.46 7.88
C LEU A 336 -10.81 20.80 8.58
N SER A 337 -10.71 20.80 9.91
CA SER A 337 -10.39 21.98 10.74
C SER A 337 -9.04 22.62 10.40
N PHE A 338 -8.08 21.88 9.86
CA PHE A 338 -6.78 22.40 9.43
C PHE A 338 -6.84 23.12 8.07
N GLY A 339 -7.99 23.12 7.41
CA GLY A 339 -8.26 23.89 6.20
C GLY A 339 -7.16 23.74 5.13
N PRO A 340 -6.51 24.85 4.69
CA PRO A 340 -5.51 24.80 3.62
C PRO A 340 -4.28 23.93 3.88
N LEU A 341 -3.99 23.56 5.14
CA LEU A 341 -2.83 22.71 5.47
C LEU A 341 -3.08 21.23 5.15
N LEU A 342 -4.34 20.79 5.16
CA LEU A 342 -4.69 19.38 5.01
C LEU A 342 -4.48 18.88 3.58
N ASP A 343 -4.93 19.64 2.58
CA ASP A 343 -4.92 19.20 1.18
C ASP A 343 -3.50 18.90 0.64
N PRO A 344 -2.48 19.75 0.89
CA PRO A 344 -1.10 19.43 0.52
C PRO A 344 -0.56 18.17 1.22
N LEU A 345 -0.81 18.01 2.52
CA LEU A 345 -0.40 16.82 3.27
C LEU A 345 -1.04 15.56 2.66
N TRP A 346 -2.35 15.59 2.42
CA TRP A 346 -3.09 14.49 1.85
C TRP A 346 -2.56 14.09 0.46
N ARG A 347 -2.31 15.07 -0.42
CA ARG A 347 -1.78 14.83 -1.78
C ARG A 347 -0.36 14.27 -1.79
N ALA A 348 0.43 14.53 -0.74
CA ALA A 348 1.78 14.00 -0.61
C ALA A 348 1.80 12.51 -0.17
N MET A 349 0.66 11.96 0.24
CA MET A 349 0.55 10.59 0.75
C MET A 349 -0.23 9.67 -0.20
N LEU A 350 0.09 8.39 -0.17
CA LEU A 350 -0.72 7.34 -0.79
C LEU A 350 -1.85 6.98 0.17
N ARG A 351 -3.09 7.26 -0.24
CA ARG A 351 -4.29 6.82 0.48
C ARG A 351 -4.44 5.30 0.36
N LEU A 352 -4.75 4.65 1.48
CA LEU A 352 -5.12 3.26 1.63
C LEU A 352 -6.37 3.16 2.50
N THR A 353 -7.20 2.16 2.24
CA THR A 353 -8.45 1.94 2.98
C THR A 353 -8.40 0.61 3.73
N PRO A 354 -8.97 0.52 4.94
CA PRO A 354 -8.98 -0.71 5.74
C PRO A 354 -9.98 -1.75 5.21
N ILE A 355 -10.77 -1.39 4.19
CA ILE A 355 -11.74 -2.23 3.50
C ILE A 355 -11.59 -2.05 1.98
N PRO A 356 -12.15 -2.95 1.16
CA PRO A 356 -12.11 -2.80 -0.28
C PRO A 356 -12.79 -1.51 -0.77
N GLU A 357 -12.07 -0.68 -1.54
CA GLU A 357 -12.59 0.58 -2.09
C GLU A 357 -11.88 0.96 -3.41
N ASP A 358 -12.62 1.53 -4.36
CA ASP A 358 -12.20 1.91 -5.72
C ASP A 358 -11.61 3.32 -5.81
N HIS A 359 -10.44 3.50 -5.18
CA HIS A 359 -9.81 4.83 -5.08
C HIS A 359 -8.39 4.91 -5.62
N ILE A 360 -7.79 3.79 -6.02
CA ILE A 360 -6.43 3.79 -6.58
C ILE A 360 -6.51 4.05 -8.07
N ALA A 361 -6.01 5.21 -8.51
CA ALA A 361 -5.91 5.52 -9.93
C ALA A 361 -4.61 4.96 -10.53
N ASP A 362 -4.69 4.24 -11.66
CA ASP A 362 -3.48 3.91 -12.42
C ASP A 362 -2.87 5.16 -13.09
N PRO A 363 -1.56 5.17 -13.36
CA PRO A 363 -0.88 6.35 -13.89
C PRO A 363 -1.02 6.54 -15.41
N TRP A 364 -1.66 5.61 -16.13
CA TRP A 364 -1.68 5.62 -17.59
C TRP A 364 -2.99 6.12 -18.18
N VAL A 365 -4.09 5.53 -17.71
CA VAL A 365 -5.45 5.80 -18.18
C VAL A 365 -6.27 6.47 -17.08
N GLY A 366 -5.89 6.27 -15.82
CA GLY A 366 -6.62 6.79 -14.66
C GLY A 366 -7.86 5.98 -14.33
N HIS A 367 -7.86 4.66 -14.58
CA HIS A 367 -8.92 3.79 -14.09
C HIS A 367 -8.91 3.78 -12.56
N ALA A 368 -10.08 3.79 -11.95
CA ALA A 368 -10.25 3.54 -10.52
C ALA A 368 -10.18 2.03 -10.25
N TRP A 369 -9.13 1.61 -9.56
CA TRP A 369 -8.89 0.23 -9.12
C TRP A 369 -9.38 0.07 -7.69
N THR A 370 -10.08 -1.04 -7.47
CA THR A 370 -10.48 -1.46 -6.13
C THR A 370 -9.28 -2.07 -5.43
N TYR A 371 -8.76 -1.34 -4.45
CA TYR A 371 -7.75 -1.81 -3.52
C TYR A 371 -8.41 -2.72 -2.48
N THR A 372 -7.83 -3.87 -2.20
CA THR A 372 -8.21 -4.78 -1.11
C THR A 372 -6.99 -4.98 -0.22
N PRO A 373 -7.04 -4.61 1.08
CA PRO A 373 -5.89 -4.75 1.97
C PRO A 373 -5.52 -6.22 2.21
N ASP A 374 -4.22 -6.51 2.27
CA ASP A 374 -3.70 -7.84 2.65
C ASP A 374 -3.56 -7.92 4.17
N LEU A 375 -4.66 -8.26 4.85
CA LEU A 375 -4.72 -8.51 6.29
C LEU A 375 -4.61 -10.01 6.59
N PRO A 376 -3.88 -10.44 7.63
CA PRO A 376 -3.81 -11.85 8.00
C PRO A 376 -5.19 -12.39 8.43
N SER A 377 -5.49 -13.63 8.05
CA SER A 377 -6.77 -14.28 8.38
C SER A 377 -7.00 -14.50 9.88
N ASP A 378 -5.92 -14.66 10.65
CA ASP A 378 -5.96 -14.88 12.11
C ASP A 378 -5.82 -13.57 12.91
N GLY A 379 -6.07 -12.43 12.28
CA GLY A 379 -5.89 -11.11 12.86
C GLY A 379 -4.42 -10.81 13.16
N THR A 380 -4.14 -10.25 14.33
CA THR A 380 -2.81 -9.71 14.66
C THR A 380 -1.77 -10.75 15.07
N GLY A 381 -2.13 -12.04 15.23
CA GLY A 381 -1.22 -13.08 15.72
C GLY A 381 -0.02 -13.36 14.78
N VAL A 382 -0.26 -13.36 13.47
CA VAL A 382 0.80 -13.50 12.45
C VAL A 382 1.77 -12.31 12.54
N THR A 383 1.23 -11.11 12.65
CA THR A 383 2.00 -9.87 12.73
C THR A 383 2.87 -9.82 14.00
N GLN A 384 2.32 -10.24 15.15
CA GLN A 384 3.08 -10.34 16.40
C GLN A 384 4.21 -11.37 16.31
N THR A 385 3.96 -12.51 15.65
CA THR A 385 4.98 -13.54 15.43
C THR A 385 6.15 -12.99 14.60
N LEU A 386 5.86 -12.29 13.50
CA LEU A 386 6.88 -11.66 12.67
C LEU A 386 7.68 -10.61 13.44
N LEU A 387 7.01 -9.75 14.22
CA LEU A 387 7.69 -8.76 15.06
C LEU A 387 8.60 -9.42 16.11
N GLY A 388 8.20 -10.57 16.65
CA GLY A 388 9.05 -11.39 17.53
C GLY A 388 10.29 -11.93 16.82
N TRP A 389 10.16 -12.37 15.56
CA TRP A 389 11.30 -12.82 14.75
C TRP A 389 12.26 -11.67 14.40
N VAL A 390 11.72 -10.49 14.06
CA VAL A 390 12.52 -9.27 13.81
C VAL A 390 13.30 -8.89 15.07
N ALA A 391 12.62 -8.81 16.22
CA ALA A 391 13.24 -8.46 17.50
C ALA A 391 14.34 -9.46 17.92
N SER A 392 14.10 -10.76 17.72
CA SER A 392 15.07 -11.80 18.04
C SER A 392 16.31 -11.71 17.14
N SER A 393 16.12 -11.39 15.86
CA SER A 393 17.24 -11.18 14.92
C SER A 393 18.09 -9.96 15.30
N ALA A 394 17.47 -8.92 15.88
CA ALA A 394 18.17 -7.75 16.45
C ALA A 394 19.00 -8.06 17.69
N ALA A 395 18.50 -8.94 18.56
CA ALA A 395 19.24 -9.37 19.74
C ALA A 395 20.47 -10.25 19.40
N GLU A 396 20.46 -10.95 18.26
CA GLU A 396 21.58 -11.79 17.81
C GLU A 396 22.66 -11.04 17.04
N GLY A 397 22.30 -9.92 16.41
CA GLY A 397 23.24 -9.06 15.67
C GLY A 397 23.87 -7.93 16.50
N SER A 398 23.41 -7.73 17.73
CA SER A 398 24.01 -6.82 18.73
C SER A 398 25.03 -7.57 19.57
#